data_AF-A0A453KDZ7-F1
#
_entry.id   AF-A0A453KDZ7-F1
#
_cell.length_a   1.000
_cell.length_b   1.000
_cell.length_c   1.000
_cell.angle_alpha   90.00
_cell.angle_beta   90.00
_cell.angle_gamma   90.00
#
_symmetry.space_group_name_H-M   'P 1'
#
loop_
_entity.id
_entity.type
_entity.pdbx_description
1 polymer ?
#
loop_
_entity_poly.entity_id
_entity_poly.type
_entity_poly.pdbx_seq_one_letter_code
_entity_poly.pdbx_strand_id
1 'polypeptide(L)'
;MQEVKGTFLEGHCGLPENLDTEVDQLAWEHSSLLLQGLDYESYSEAKLIDVVKGLSERIETMEKKQIISNKEVKCLQGVNDRLLKRVVELKNTVKNLNSKIDPLSLDDSLNQFVEECLGSEDVIYLIGGFDGISFLSSLDSFSPSLDILTPLKPMTAGKSYTSAVALDGKIFVLGGGDGACWFDTVDCYDRRRDDWTPCPALTHGKGSLAGVGLHGKIYAFGGGDGICCFSDMEVFDPAQGKWTKSHPMLEKVHTFSTCHP
;
A
#
# COMPACT_ATOMS: atom_id res chain seq x y z
N MET A 1 -56.11 2.42 -54.84
CA MET A 1 -56.50 3.25 -53.68
C MET A 1 -55.28 3.37 -52.79
N GLN A 2 -54.73 4.59 -52.70
CA GLN A 2 -53.71 5.12 -51.76
C GLN A 2 -52.36 4.39 -51.53
N GLU A 3 -51.34 4.97 -52.18
CA GLU A 3 -50.03 5.46 -51.71
C GLU A 3 -49.56 5.36 -50.22
N VAL A 4 -48.24 5.07 -50.11
CA VAL A 4 -47.16 5.80 -49.38
C VAL A 4 -46.53 5.21 -48.10
N LYS A 5 -45.21 4.94 -48.29
CA LYS A 5 -43.98 5.07 -47.46
C LYS A 5 -43.90 4.48 -46.04
N GLY A 6 -42.73 3.87 -45.79
CA GLY A 6 -42.40 3.17 -44.56
C GLY A 6 -41.62 3.98 -43.55
N THR A 7 -41.20 3.29 -42.48
CA THR A 7 -40.33 3.82 -41.44
C THR A 7 -39.53 2.70 -40.77
N PHE A 8 -38.27 3.05 -40.52
CA PHE A 8 -37.26 2.40 -39.69
C PHE A 8 -37.74 2.17 -38.25
N LEU A 9 -37.36 1.06 -37.62
CA LEU A 9 -37.31 0.96 -36.16
C LEU A 9 -36.04 0.20 -35.73
N GLU A 10 -35.20 0.94 -35.00
CA GLU A 10 -33.95 0.53 -34.36
C GLU A 10 -34.20 -0.26 -33.07
N GLY A 11 -33.14 -0.95 -32.64
CA GLY A 11 -33.12 -1.87 -31.52
C GLY A 11 -33.15 -1.22 -30.15
N HIS A 12 -33.67 -2.00 -29.20
CA HIS A 12 -33.71 -1.72 -27.77
C HIS A 12 -32.41 -2.15 -27.07
N CYS A 13 -31.77 -1.23 -26.34
CA CYS A 13 -30.93 -1.52 -25.18
C CYS A 13 -31.35 -0.56 -24.06
N GLY A 14 -31.94 -1.10 -22.99
CA GLY A 14 -32.37 -0.32 -21.82
C GLY A 14 -31.26 -0.10 -20.81
N LEU A 15 -31.04 1.16 -20.44
CA LEU A 15 -30.39 1.62 -19.21
C LEU A 15 -31.25 2.77 -18.63
N PRO A 16 -31.28 2.98 -17.31
CA PRO A 16 -32.27 3.85 -16.67
C PRO A 16 -31.96 5.34 -16.88
N GLU A 17 -32.95 6.08 -17.40
CA GLU A 17 -33.02 7.55 -17.44
C GLU A 17 -33.23 8.09 -16.01
N ASN A 18 -32.22 8.73 -15.40
CA ASN A 18 -32.34 9.79 -14.38
C ASN A 18 -30.98 10.11 -13.73
N LEU A 19 -30.02 10.65 -14.49
CA LEU A 19 -28.83 11.30 -13.90
C LEU A 19 -28.61 12.75 -14.37
N ASP A 20 -29.35 13.23 -15.37
CA ASP A 20 -29.16 14.59 -15.90
C ASP A 20 -30.05 15.65 -15.22
N THR A 21 -31.11 15.23 -14.52
CA THR A 21 -32.12 16.16 -13.95
C THR A 21 -31.74 16.75 -12.59
N GLU A 22 -30.92 16.08 -11.78
CA GLU A 22 -30.47 16.61 -10.48
C GLU A 22 -29.32 17.64 -10.60
N VAL A 23 -28.57 17.60 -11.70
CA VAL A 23 -27.48 18.55 -11.95
C VAL A 23 -28.01 19.91 -12.44
N ASP A 24 -29.08 19.90 -13.24
CA ASP A 24 -29.68 21.13 -13.78
C ASP A 24 -30.55 21.87 -12.74
N GLN A 25 -31.15 21.16 -11.78
CA GLN A 25 -32.02 21.78 -10.76
C GLN A 25 -31.22 22.57 -9.71
N LEU A 26 -30.01 22.11 -9.37
CA LEU A 26 -29.09 22.85 -8.49
C LEU A 26 -28.43 24.06 -9.19
N ALA A 27 -28.34 24.05 -10.52
CA ALA A 27 -27.79 25.16 -11.30
C ALA A 27 -28.74 26.38 -11.40
N TRP A 28 -30.06 26.15 -11.30
CA TRP A 28 -31.06 27.20 -11.45
C TRP A 28 -31.44 27.90 -10.14
N GLU A 29 -31.44 27.19 -9.00
CA GLU A 29 -31.77 27.79 -7.71
C GLU A 29 -30.68 28.74 -7.20
N HIS A 30 -29.41 28.48 -7.51
CA HIS A 30 -28.30 29.38 -7.18
C HIS A 30 -28.27 30.66 -8.03
N SER A 31 -28.86 30.62 -9.24
CA SER A 31 -28.90 31.76 -10.15
C SER A 31 -29.98 32.79 -9.78
N SER A 32 -31.06 32.37 -9.11
CA SER A 32 -32.20 33.24 -8.74
C SER A 32 -31.91 34.15 -7.52
N LEU A 33 -30.98 33.76 -6.65
CA LEU A 33 -30.60 34.54 -5.46
C LEU A 33 -29.67 35.74 -5.76
N LEU A 34 -29.20 35.89 -6.99
CA LEU A 34 -28.26 36.94 -7.39
C LEU A 34 -28.93 38.24 -7.89
N LEU A 35 -30.27 38.32 -7.92
CA LEU A 35 -31.00 39.39 -8.60
C LEU A 35 -31.97 40.22 -7.73
N GLN A 36 -31.68 40.38 -6.42
CA GLN A 36 -32.37 41.39 -5.60
C GLN A 36 -31.41 42.22 -4.75
N GLY A 37 -31.31 43.51 -5.08
CA GLY A 37 -30.75 44.54 -4.20
C GLY A 37 -29.68 45.41 -4.85
N LEU A 38 -30.08 46.50 -5.49
CA LEU A 38 -29.20 47.53 -6.03
C LEU A 38 -28.59 48.37 -4.90
N ASP A 39 -27.35 48.03 -4.54
CA ASP A 39 -26.24 48.92 -4.14
C ASP A 39 -24.91 48.21 -4.52
N TYR A 40 -24.89 47.62 -5.73
CA TYR A 40 -24.23 46.32 -6.00
C TYR A 40 -23.06 46.35 -7.01
N GLU A 41 -22.52 47.52 -7.38
CA GLU A 41 -21.52 47.59 -8.46
C GLU A 41 -20.06 47.46 -7.99
N SER A 42 -19.68 47.78 -6.74
CA SER A 42 -18.28 47.61 -6.30
C SER A 42 -18.03 46.41 -5.38
N TYR A 43 -19.05 45.88 -4.71
CA TYR A 43 -18.92 44.77 -3.75
C TYR A 43 -19.07 43.38 -4.39
N SER A 44 -19.75 43.28 -5.53
CA SER A 44 -19.94 42.03 -6.27
C SER A 44 -18.73 41.70 -7.16
N GLU A 45 -18.19 42.71 -7.84
CA GLU A 45 -17.03 42.58 -8.72
C GLU A 45 -15.78 42.11 -7.96
N ALA A 46 -15.53 42.65 -6.76
CA ALA A 46 -14.42 42.22 -5.92
C ALA A 46 -14.50 40.74 -5.50
N LYS A 47 -15.70 40.23 -5.17
CA LYS A 47 -15.91 38.81 -4.86
C LYS A 47 -15.74 37.94 -6.10
N LEU A 48 -16.19 38.40 -7.25
CA LEU A 48 -16.06 37.71 -8.53
C LEU A 48 -14.59 37.58 -8.93
N ILE A 49 -13.80 38.65 -8.75
CA ILE A 49 -12.35 38.64 -8.96
C ILE A 49 -11.65 37.63 -8.03
N ASP A 50 -12.04 37.57 -6.76
CA ASP A 50 -11.45 36.62 -5.80
C ASP A 50 -11.78 35.16 -6.15
N VAL A 51 -13.01 34.88 -6.58
CA VAL A 51 -13.42 33.55 -7.08
C VAL A 51 -12.64 33.17 -8.34
N VAL A 52 -12.53 34.08 -9.32
CA VAL A 52 -11.78 33.83 -10.55
C VAL A 52 -10.31 33.58 -10.23
N LYS A 53 -9.72 34.33 -9.31
CA LYS A 53 -8.35 34.13 -8.84
C LYS A 53 -8.19 32.76 -8.17
N GLY A 54 -9.09 32.37 -7.27
CA GLY A 54 -9.06 31.06 -6.60
C GLY A 54 -9.24 29.89 -7.57
N LEU A 55 -10.07 30.05 -8.61
CA LEU A 55 -10.19 29.06 -9.68
C LEU A 55 -8.93 29.00 -10.54
N SER A 56 -8.31 30.13 -10.86
CA SER A 56 -7.04 30.18 -11.60
C SER A 56 -5.93 29.45 -10.85
N GLU A 57 -5.79 29.69 -9.55
CA GLU A 57 -4.80 29.00 -8.70
C GLU A 57 -5.07 27.48 -8.62
N ARG A 58 -6.33 27.07 -8.58
CA ARG A 58 -6.72 25.65 -8.63
C ARG A 58 -6.41 25.02 -9.98
N ILE A 59 -6.65 25.71 -11.09
CA ILE A 59 -6.32 25.25 -12.44
C ILE A 59 -4.81 25.04 -12.55
N GLU A 60 -4.00 26.01 -12.16
CA GLU A 60 -2.54 25.88 -12.16
C GLU A 60 -2.06 24.69 -11.30
N THR A 61 -2.70 24.48 -10.15
CA THR A 61 -2.39 23.34 -9.27
C THR A 61 -2.75 22.02 -9.93
N MET A 62 -3.90 21.93 -10.59
CA MET A 62 -4.32 20.73 -11.33
C MET A 62 -3.40 20.45 -12.51
N GLU A 63 -2.99 21.46 -13.26
CA GLU A 63 -2.03 21.30 -14.37
C GLU A 63 -0.68 20.76 -13.90
N LYS A 64 -0.15 21.29 -12.78
CA LYS A 64 1.08 20.77 -12.16
C LYS A 64 0.93 19.31 -11.74
N LYS A 65 -0.19 18.94 -11.11
CA LYS A 65 -0.49 17.54 -10.74
C LYS A 65 -0.62 16.64 -11.98
N GLN A 66 -1.26 17.12 -13.04
CA GLN A 66 -1.40 16.38 -14.29
C GLN A 66 -0.04 16.09 -14.95
N ILE A 67 0.88 17.06 -14.94
CA ILE A 67 2.24 16.87 -15.46
C ILE A 67 2.98 15.78 -14.67
N ILE A 68 2.86 15.77 -13.35
CA ILE A 68 3.50 14.75 -12.49
C ILE A 68 2.90 13.37 -12.80
N SER A 69 1.58 13.24 -12.80
CA SER A 69 0.90 11.98 -13.09
C SER A 69 1.27 11.46 -14.49
N ASN A 70 1.33 12.33 -15.50
CA ASN A 70 1.75 11.94 -16.85
C ASN A 70 3.20 11.43 -16.89
N LYS A 71 4.12 12.00 -16.07
CA LYS A 71 5.50 11.50 -15.95
C LYS A 71 5.54 10.11 -15.31
N GLU A 72 4.74 9.88 -14.28
CA GLU A 72 4.62 8.57 -13.62
C GLU A 72 4.08 7.51 -14.57
N VAL A 73 3.01 7.80 -15.31
CA VAL A 73 2.45 6.90 -16.33
C VAL A 73 3.50 6.54 -17.37
N LYS A 74 4.29 7.51 -17.85
CA LYS A 74 5.37 7.25 -18.80
C LYS A 74 6.48 6.37 -18.19
N CYS A 75 6.80 6.56 -16.92
CA CYS A 75 7.77 5.72 -16.21
C CYS A 75 7.26 4.27 -16.12
N LEU A 76 6.00 4.09 -15.73
CA LEU A 76 5.35 2.77 -15.62
C LEU A 76 5.28 2.05 -16.96
N GLN A 77 4.96 2.76 -18.05
CA GLN A 77 5.03 2.19 -19.40
C GLN A 77 6.43 1.65 -19.73
N GLY A 78 7.48 2.40 -19.40
CA GLY A 78 8.86 1.95 -19.59
C GLY A 78 9.24 0.74 -18.72
N VAL A 79 8.69 0.62 -17.51
CA VAL A 79 8.84 -0.58 -16.67
C VAL A 79 8.15 -1.77 -17.34
N ASN A 80 6.90 -1.59 -17.79
CA ASN A 80 6.11 -2.63 -18.42
C ASN A 80 6.77 -3.17 -19.70
N ASP A 81 7.36 -2.31 -20.52
CA ASP A 81 8.11 -2.71 -21.72
C ASP A 81 9.33 -3.57 -21.38
N ARG A 82 10.06 -3.22 -20.32
CA ARG A 82 11.20 -4.02 -19.82
C ARG A 82 10.74 -5.38 -19.32
N LEU A 83 9.63 -5.43 -18.58
CA LEU A 83 9.04 -6.67 -18.07
C LEU A 83 8.58 -7.57 -19.22
N LEU A 84 7.88 -7.03 -20.22
CA LEU A 84 7.46 -7.78 -21.41
C LEU A 84 8.65 -8.39 -22.16
N LYS A 85 9.73 -7.62 -22.34
CA LYS A 85 10.96 -8.13 -22.94
C LYS A 85 11.55 -9.27 -22.12
N ARG A 86 11.59 -9.14 -20.80
CA ARG A 86 12.13 -10.16 -19.89
C ARG A 86 11.29 -11.44 -19.92
N VAL A 87 9.97 -11.32 -19.98
CA VAL A 87 9.05 -12.48 -20.11
C VAL A 87 9.33 -13.23 -21.42
N VAL A 88 9.54 -12.53 -22.53
CA VAL A 88 9.87 -13.17 -23.82
C VAL A 88 11.23 -13.87 -23.75
N GLU A 89 12.25 -13.22 -23.19
CA GLU A 89 13.57 -13.82 -22.98
C GLU A 89 13.49 -15.08 -22.12
N LEU A 90 12.80 -15.02 -20.97
CA LEU A 90 12.61 -16.14 -20.07
C LEU A 90 11.84 -17.28 -20.75
N LYS A 91 10.78 -16.99 -21.50
CA LYS A 91 10.02 -17.99 -22.26
C LYS A 91 10.90 -18.73 -23.28
N ASN A 92 11.81 -18.01 -23.93
CA ASN A 92 12.78 -18.60 -24.86
C ASN A 92 13.82 -19.45 -24.12
N THR A 93 14.31 -18.99 -22.97
CA THR A 93 15.25 -19.73 -22.13
C THR A 93 14.63 -21.03 -21.62
N VAL A 94 13.40 -20.99 -21.10
CA VAL A 94 12.64 -22.18 -20.66
C VAL A 94 12.44 -23.15 -21.81
N LYS A 95 12.08 -22.67 -23.01
CA LYS A 95 11.93 -23.52 -24.19
C LYS A 95 13.25 -24.22 -24.57
N ASN A 96 14.36 -23.50 -24.48
CA ASN A 96 15.70 -24.05 -24.74
C ASN A 96 16.10 -25.08 -23.68
N LEU A 97 15.88 -24.79 -22.40
CA LEU A 97 16.14 -25.73 -21.30
C LEU A 97 15.28 -26.98 -21.41
N ASN A 98 13.98 -26.85 -21.67
CA ASN A 98 13.08 -28.00 -21.87
C ASN A 98 13.49 -28.87 -23.08
N SER A 99 14.14 -28.30 -24.10
CA SER A 99 14.68 -29.10 -25.21
C SER A 99 15.98 -29.83 -24.87
N LYS A 100 16.64 -29.46 -23.77
CA LYS A 100 17.91 -30.03 -23.29
C LYS A 100 17.73 -31.00 -22.13
N ILE A 101 16.56 -31.03 -21.50
CA ILE A 101 16.25 -31.92 -20.40
C ILE A 101 15.65 -33.21 -20.97
N ASP A 102 16.37 -34.33 -20.83
CA ASP A 102 15.80 -35.67 -21.02
C ASP A 102 14.97 -36.03 -19.77
N PRO A 103 13.65 -36.29 -19.88
CA PRO A 103 12.76 -36.55 -18.74
C PRO A 103 13.15 -37.74 -17.85
N LEU A 104 14.09 -38.57 -18.29
CA LEU A 104 14.54 -39.80 -17.64
C LEU A 104 15.89 -39.65 -16.91
N SER A 105 16.49 -38.45 -16.87
CA SER A 105 17.83 -38.21 -16.28
C SER A 105 17.84 -37.23 -15.10
N LEU A 106 16.67 -36.75 -14.65
CA LEU A 106 16.58 -35.79 -13.55
C LEU A 106 16.72 -36.50 -12.20
N ASP A 107 17.97 -36.76 -11.83
CA ASP A 107 18.35 -37.36 -10.55
C ASP A 107 18.25 -36.33 -9.40
N ASP A 108 18.17 -36.84 -8.17
CA ASP A 108 18.13 -36.15 -6.88
C ASP A 108 19.20 -35.05 -6.72
N SER A 109 20.28 -35.11 -7.52
CA SER A 109 21.31 -34.07 -7.64
C SER A 109 20.76 -32.70 -8.06
N LEU A 110 19.72 -32.62 -8.91
CA LEU A 110 19.14 -31.33 -9.29
C LEU A 110 18.28 -30.75 -8.17
N ASN A 111 17.55 -31.60 -7.44
CA ASN A 111 16.79 -31.16 -6.26
C ASN A 111 17.74 -30.71 -5.14
N GLN A 112 18.86 -31.40 -4.96
CA GLN A 112 19.91 -31.00 -4.02
C GLN A 112 20.60 -29.70 -4.44
N PHE A 113 20.87 -29.51 -5.74
CA PHE A 113 21.43 -28.26 -6.27
C PHE A 113 20.43 -27.09 -6.19
N VAL A 114 19.15 -27.35 -6.43
CA VAL A 114 18.07 -26.35 -6.29
C VAL A 114 17.89 -25.96 -4.82
N GLU A 115 17.94 -26.90 -3.88
CA GLU A 115 17.95 -26.62 -2.43
C GLU A 115 19.24 -25.92 -1.97
N GLU A 116 20.42 -26.24 -2.54
CA GLU A 116 21.67 -25.51 -2.27
C GLU A 116 21.66 -24.09 -2.84
N CYS A 117 21.06 -23.86 -4.01
CA CYS A 117 20.92 -22.54 -4.60
C CYS A 117 19.81 -21.70 -3.94
N LEU A 118 18.76 -22.33 -3.40
CA LEU A 118 17.64 -21.66 -2.72
C LEU A 118 17.86 -21.53 -1.20
N GLY A 119 18.79 -22.29 -0.63
CA GLY A 119 19.07 -22.33 0.81
C GLY A 119 19.88 -21.14 1.35
N SER A 120 20.44 -20.30 0.48
CA SER A 120 21.29 -19.16 0.84
C SER A 120 20.92 -17.86 0.15
N GLU A 121 19.71 -17.73 -0.36
CA GLU A 121 19.27 -16.48 -0.98
C GLU A 121 18.97 -15.46 0.13
N ASP A 122 19.69 -14.33 0.12
CA ASP A 122 19.36 -13.17 0.94
C ASP A 122 17.98 -12.66 0.53
N VAL A 123 16.94 -13.00 1.29
CA VAL A 123 15.56 -12.58 1.01
C VAL A 123 15.21 -11.33 1.81
N ILE A 124 14.66 -10.32 1.12
CA ILE A 124 14.08 -9.14 1.73
C ILE A 124 12.58 -9.34 1.85
N TYR A 125 12.00 -9.04 3.02
CA TYR A 125 10.56 -9.10 3.23
C TYR A 125 9.96 -7.70 3.25
N LEU A 126 8.90 -7.51 2.49
CA LEU A 126 8.10 -6.29 2.43
C LEU A 126 6.77 -6.58 3.14
N ILE A 127 6.44 -5.80 4.17
CA ILE A 127 5.35 -6.13 5.08
C ILE A 127 4.46 -4.90 5.30
N GLY A 128 3.19 -5.04 4.93
CA GLY A 128 2.17 -4.02 5.13
C GLY A 128 2.51 -2.66 4.52
N GLY A 129 2.16 -1.59 5.24
CA GLY A 129 2.38 -0.21 4.80
C GLY A 129 1.09 0.52 4.45
N PHE A 130 1.23 1.63 3.72
CA PHE A 130 0.12 2.48 3.29
C PHE A 130 0.38 2.97 1.86
N ASP A 131 -0.54 2.71 0.94
CA ASP A 131 -0.40 3.04 -0.49
C ASP A 131 -0.94 4.44 -0.86
N GLY A 132 -1.37 5.22 0.14
CA GLY A 132 -2.05 6.51 -0.04
C GLY A 132 -3.57 6.42 0.05
N ILE A 133 -4.14 5.21 -0.02
CA ILE A 133 -5.58 4.96 0.02
C ILE A 133 -5.93 4.01 1.18
N SER A 134 -5.17 2.93 1.34
CA SER A 134 -5.46 1.83 2.25
C SER A 134 -4.22 1.34 2.99
N PHE A 135 -4.45 0.83 4.20
CA PHE A 135 -3.43 0.13 4.97
C PHE A 135 -3.31 -1.30 4.45
N LEU A 136 -2.08 -1.70 4.15
CA LEU A 136 -1.82 -2.95 3.45
C LEU A 136 -1.61 -4.08 4.46
N SER A 137 -2.16 -5.26 4.15
CA SER A 137 -1.88 -6.51 4.86
C SER A 137 -0.89 -7.40 4.11
N SER A 138 -0.40 -6.93 2.95
CA SER A 138 0.47 -7.70 2.06
C SER A 138 1.77 -8.12 2.75
N LEU A 139 2.24 -9.30 2.39
CA LEU A 139 3.57 -9.80 2.69
C LEU A 139 4.17 -10.27 1.37
N ASP A 140 5.29 -9.67 0.97
CA ASP A 140 6.01 -10.06 -0.22
C ASP A 140 7.45 -10.41 0.16
N SER A 141 8.03 -11.38 -0.55
CA SER A 141 9.45 -11.70 -0.49
C SER A 141 10.13 -11.25 -1.78
N PHE A 142 11.27 -10.59 -1.64
CA PHE A 142 12.09 -10.12 -2.74
C PHE A 142 13.45 -10.79 -2.68
N SER A 143 13.82 -11.50 -3.75
CA SER A 143 15.18 -12.01 -3.96
C SER A 143 15.96 -11.00 -4.81
N PRO A 144 16.98 -10.32 -4.26
CA PRO A 144 17.81 -9.38 -5.02
C PRO A 144 18.69 -10.05 -6.08
N SER A 145 19.10 -11.30 -5.86
CA SER A 145 19.90 -12.08 -6.82
C SER A 145 19.07 -12.46 -8.05
N LEU A 146 17.79 -12.79 -7.86
CA LEU A 146 16.90 -13.18 -8.93
C LEU A 146 16.09 -12.01 -9.51
N ASP A 147 16.01 -10.89 -8.79
CA ASP A 147 15.13 -9.76 -9.07
C ASP A 147 13.66 -10.20 -9.20
N ILE A 148 13.24 -11.07 -8.26
CA ILE A 148 11.90 -11.65 -8.23
C ILE A 148 11.20 -11.25 -6.94
N LEU A 149 10.01 -10.68 -7.11
CA LEU A 149 9.04 -10.46 -6.04
C LEU A 149 8.03 -11.63 -6.02
N THR A 150 7.89 -12.28 -4.87
CA THR A 150 6.98 -13.39 -4.66
C THR A 150 6.00 -13.05 -3.54
N PRO A 151 4.69 -12.97 -3.83
CA PRO A 151 3.68 -12.74 -2.80
C PRO A 151 3.57 -13.96 -1.88
N LEU A 152 3.45 -13.70 -0.59
CA LEU A 152 3.30 -14.68 0.48
C LEU A 152 1.95 -14.49 1.18
N LYS A 153 1.64 -15.35 2.17
CA LYS A 153 0.39 -15.23 2.91
C LYS A 153 0.29 -13.85 3.58
N PRO A 154 -0.78 -13.07 3.34
CA PRO A 154 -0.95 -11.75 3.95
C PRO A 154 -1.30 -11.86 5.45
N MET A 155 -1.08 -10.76 6.17
CA MET A 155 -1.56 -10.59 7.54
C MET A 155 -3.10 -10.57 7.59
N THR A 156 -3.66 -10.84 8.78
CA THR A 156 -5.12 -10.82 8.99
C THR A 156 -5.74 -9.43 8.78
N ALA A 157 -5.00 -8.37 9.10
CA ALA A 157 -5.45 -6.99 8.98
C ALA A 157 -4.36 -6.11 8.38
N GLY A 158 -4.79 -5.09 7.64
CA GLY A 158 -3.89 -4.11 7.05
C GLY A 158 -3.35 -3.15 8.09
N LYS A 159 -2.04 -2.90 8.09
CA LYS A 159 -1.39 -2.01 9.06
C LYS A 159 -0.11 -1.40 8.50
N SER A 160 0.16 -0.18 8.94
CA SER A 160 1.41 0.55 8.72
C SER A 160 2.07 0.88 10.06
N TYR A 161 3.25 1.51 10.01
CA TYR A 161 4.02 1.91 11.19
C TYR A 161 4.42 0.74 12.10
N THR A 162 4.45 -0.47 11.55
CA THR A 162 4.85 -1.68 12.27
C THR A 162 6.37 -1.73 12.42
N SER A 163 6.83 -2.51 13.39
CA SER A 163 8.24 -2.91 13.46
C SER A 163 8.37 -4.37 13.06
N ALA A 164 9.32 -4.69 12.17
CA ALA A 164 9.60 -6.05 11.75
C ALA A 164 10.93 -6.53 12.33
N VAL A 165 10.93 -7.72 12.94
CA VAL A 165 12.11 -8.31 13.58
C VAL A 165 12.30 -9.75 13.10
N ALA A 166 13.46 -10.05 12.54
CA ALA A 166 13.85 -11.43 12.22
C ALA A 166 14.49 -12.09 13.46
N LEU A 167 13.99 -13.27 13.85
CA LEU A 167 14.54 -14.08 14.92
C LEU A 167 14.30 -15.56 14.64
N ASP A 168 15.35 -16.38 14.74
CA ASP A 168 15.31 -17.84 14.56
C ASP A 168 14.60 -18.30 13.28
N GLY A 169 14.84 -17.61 12.16
CA GLY A 169 14.25 -17.92 10.86
C GLY A 169 12.78 -17.55 10.72
N LYS A 170 12.23 -16.79 11.67
CA LYS A 170 10.85 -16.28 11.67
C LYS A 170 10.85 -14.75 11.67
N ILE A 171 9.73 -14.18 11.25
CA ILE A 171 9.55 -12.72 11.19
C ILE A 171 8.44 -12.34 12.17
N PHE A 172 8.75 -11.40 13.05
CA PHE A 172 7.79 -10.86 14.01
C PHE A 172 7.41 -9.46 13.60
N VAL A 173 6.12 -9.19 13.52
CA VAL A 173 5.56 -7.88 13.21
C VAL A 173 4.92 -7.34 14.49
N LEU A 174 5.46 -6.24 14.98
CA LEU A 174 5.08 -5.63 16.25
C LEU A 174 4.24 -4.38 16.00
N GLY A 175 3.08 -4.30 16.66
CA GLY A 175 2.24 -3.12 16.74
C GLY A 175 1.76 -2.59 15.39
N GLY A 176 1.81 -1.27 15.22
CA GLY A 176 1.36 -0.53 14.04
C GLY A 176 -0.05 0.03 14.19
N GLY A 177 -0.66 0.44 13.07
CA GLY A 177 -2.01 0.97 13.06
C GLY A 177 -2.63 1.07 11.67
N ASP A 178 -3.94 1.28 11.63
CA ASP A 178 -4.78 1.40 10.43
C ASP A 178 -5.38 2.81 10.24
N GLY A 179 -4.82 3.80 10.95
CA GLY A 179 -5.28 5.18 10.95
C GLY A 179 -6.48 5.45 11.86
N ALA A 180 -7.25 4.43 12.25
CA ALA A 180 -8.30 4.54 13.25
C ALA A 180 -7.81 4.11 14.64
N CYS A 181 -7.08 3.01 14.70
CA CYS A 181 -6.60 2.39 15.92
C CYS A 181 -5.10 2.07 15.85
N TRP A 182 -4.46 2.10 17.01
CA TRP A 182 -3.11 1.55 17.21
C TRP A 182 -3.22 0.14 17.78
N PHE A 183 -2.38 -0.74 17.29
CA PHE A 183 -2.38 -2.15 17.65
C PHE A 183 -1.26 -2.47 18.63
N ASP A 184 -1.56 -3.32 19.60
CA ASP A 184 -0.61 -3.99 20.48
C ASP A 184 -0.24 -5.39 19.97
N THR A 185 -0.84 -5.78 18.85
CA THR A 185 -0.72 -7.13 18.29
C THR A 185 0.71 -7.42 17.86
N VAL A 186 1.11 -8.67 18.08
CA VAL A 186 2.38 -9.21 17.62
C VAL A 186 2.07 -10.46 16.82
N ASP A 187 2.45 -10.47 15.56
CA ASP A 187 2.22 -11.61 14.66
C ASP A 187 3.57 -12.18 14.23
N CYS A 188 3.68 -13.51 14.24
CA CYS A 188 4.87 -14.24 13.83
C CYS A 188 4.61 -14.99 12.53
N TYR A 189 5.37 -14.67 11.48
CA TYR A 189 5.34 -15.38 10.21
C TYR A 189 6.40 -16.48 10.18
N ASP A 190 5.97 -17.69 9.82
CA ASP A 190 6.83 -18.84 9.57
C ASP A 190 6.87 -19.15 8.06
N ARG A 191 8.01 -18.84 7.44
CA ARG A 191 8.20 -19.01 5.98
C ARG A 191 8.07 -20.45 5.52
N ARG A 192 8.40 -21.45 6.37
CA ARG A 192 8.31 -22.87 6.01
C ARG A 192 6.87 -23.33 5.90
N ARG A 193 5.98 -22.73 6.70
CA ARG A 193 4.55 -23.03 6.73
C ARG A 193 3.73 -22.08 5.87
N ASP A 194 4.34 -20.97 5.45
CA ASP A 194 3.67 -19.82 4.84
C ASP A 194 2.45 -19.39 5.67
N ASP A 195 2.66 -19.21 6.97
CA ASP A 195 1.57 -18.94 7.90
C ASP A 195 1.94 -17.98 9.02
N TRP A 196 0.92 -17.25 9.50
CA TRP A 196 1.00 -16.32 10.61
C TRP A 196 0.47 -16.97 11.89
N THR A 197 1.17 -16.75 13.00
CA THR A 197 0.76 -17.19 14.33
C THR A 197 0.71 -15.98 15.26
N PRO A 198 -0.40 -15.75 15.97
CA PRO A 198 -0.47 -14.68 16.95
C PRO A 198 0.49 -14.96 18.12
N CYS A 199 1.16 -13.92 18.57
CA CYS A 199 2.05 -13.94 19.73
C CYS A 199 1.44 -13.09 20.86
N PRO A 200 1.97 -13.20 22.09
CA PRO A 200 1.60 -12.31 23.17
C PRO A 200 1.71 -10.84 22.76
N ALA A 201 0.68 -10.05 23.06
CA ALA A 201 0.62 -8.64 22.72
C ALA A 201 1.60 -7.80 23.53
N LEU A 202 1.95 -6.63 23.00
CA LEU A 202 2.65 -5.55 23.70
C LEU A 202 1.79 -5.02 24.87
N THR A 203 2.39 -4.24 25.77
CA THR A 203 1.63 -3.68 26.91
C THR A 203 0.50 -2.74 26.47
N HIS A 204 0.70 -1.99 25.38
CA HIS A 204 -0.28 -1.03 24.86
C HIS A 204 -0.10 -0.85 23.35
N GLY A 205 -1.19 -0.47 22.68
CA GLY A 205 -1.21 -0.30 21.23
C GLY A 205 -0.34 0.88 20.80
N LYS A 206 0.63 0.61 19.91
CA LYS A 206 1.60 1.62 19.48
C LYS A 206 2.17 1.32 18.10
N GLY A 207 2.47 2.37 17.35
CA GLY A 207 3.20 2.31 16.08
C GLY A 207 4.53 3.08 16.14
N SER A 208 5.26 3.04 15.04
CA SER A 208 6.56 3.74 14.87
C SER A 208 7.59 3.40 15.96
N LEU A 209 7.52 2.17 16.47
CA LEU A 209 8.43 1.61 17.46
C LEU A 209 9.66 0.98 16.78
N ALA A 210 10.77 0.96 17.50
CA ALA A 210 11.96 0.22 17.08
C ALA A 210 11.91 -1.21 17.62
N GLY A 211 12.38 -2.17 16.82
CA GLY A 211 12.41 -3.59 17.14
C GLY A 211 13.76 -4.19 16.79
N VAL A 212 14.31 -5.06 17.64
CA VAL A 212 15.57 -5.76 17.36
C VAL A 212 15.57 -7.18 17.94
N GLY A 213 16.11 -8.12 17.18
CA GLY A 213 16.42 -9.47 17.65
C GLY A 213 17.83 -9.50 18.22
N LEU A 214 17.99 -9.87 19.49
CA LEU A 214 19.29 -9.96 20.14
C LEU A 214 19.31 -11.12 21.14
N HIS A 215 20.32 -11.98 21.05
CA HIS A 215 20.53 -13.12 21.97
C HIS A 215 19.27 -14.00 22.17
N GLY A 216 18.56 -14.32 21.09
CA GLY A 216 17.36 -15.16 21.17
C GLY A 216 16.11 -14.46 21.72
N LYS A 217 16.12 -13.13 21.86
CA LYS A 217 15.00 -12.33 22.37
C LYS A 217 14.67 -11.20 21.41
N ILE A 218 13.44 -10.69 21.50
CA ILE A 218 13.01 -9.51 20.75
C ILE A 218 12.88 -8.35 21.72
N TYR A 219 13.47 -7.23 21.37
CA TYR A 219 13.36 -6.00 22.13
C TYR A 219 12.55 -5.00 21.32
N ALA A 220 11.58 -4.36 21.97
CA ALA A 220 10.73 -3.32 21.41
C ALA A 220 10.94 -2.02 22.21
N PHE A 221 11.15 -0.90 21.53
CA PHE A 221 11.48 0.38 22.14
C PHE A 221 10.62 1.52 21.61
N GLY A 222 10.13 2.34 22.54
CA GLY A 222 9.47 3.61 22.23
C GLY A 222 8.22 3.45 21.38
N GLY A 223 8.04 4.35 20.41
CA GLY A 223 6.84 4.46 19.58
C GLY A 223 5.80 5.40 20.17
N GLY A 224 4.57 5.33 19.66
CA GLY A 224 3.47 6.15 20.15
C GLY A 224 2.10 5.71 19.64
N ASP A 225 1.07 6.30 20.24
CA ASP A 225 -0.35 6.05 19.95
C ASP A 225 -1.05 7.30 19.36
N GLY A 226 -0.27 8.20 18.77
CA GLY A 226 -0.77 9.47 18.22
C GLY A 226 -1.12 10.52 19.28
N ILE A 227 -1.16 10.17 20.56
CA ILE A 227 -1.38 11.09 21.69
C ILE A 227 -0.09 11.25 22.50
N CYS A 228 0.51 10.12 22.87
CA CYS A 228 1.72 10.03 23.66
C CYS A 228 2.86 9.39 22.87
N CYS A 229 4.07 9.91 23.07
CA CYS A 229 5.29 9.17 22.78
C CYS A 229 5.70 8.36 24.00
N PHE A 230 6.15 7.13 23.77
CA PHE A 230 6.60 6.22 24.81
C PHE A 230 8.13 6.16 24.85
N SER A 231 8.66 5.87 26.03
CA SER A 231 10.08 5.53 26.25
C SER A 231 10.22 4.11 26.82
N ASP A 232 9.14 3.34 26.78
CA ASP A 232 9.12 1.99 27.32
C ASP A 232 10.00 1.05 26.49
N MET A 233 10.68 0.15 27.20
CA MET A 233 11.38 -0.97 26.61
C MET A 233 10.69 -2.25 27.08
N GLU A 234 10.33 -3.08 26.12
CA GLU A 234 9.74 -4.39 26.37
C GLU A 234 10.60 -5.46 25.72
N VAL A 235 10.80 -6.58 26.42
CA VAL A 235 11.61 -7.71 25.94
C VAL A 235 10.73 -8.95 25.90
N PHE A 236 10.58 -9.52 24.71
CA PHE A 236 9.94 -10.80 24.49
C PHE A 236 10.96 -11.92 24.59
N ASP A 237 10.68 -12.88 25.46
CA ASP A 237 11.41 -14.15 25.55
C ASP A 237 10.58 -15.26 24.89
N PRO A 238 10.92 -15.73 23.68
CA PRO A 238 10.21 -16.81 23.02
C PRO A 238 10.17 -18.11 23.85
N ALA A 239 11.18 -18.36 24.68
CA ALA A 239 11.23 -19.54 25.54
C ALA A 239 10.19 -19.49 26.67
N GLN A 240 9.79 -18.28 27.09
CA GLN A 240 8.77 -18.07 28.12
C GLN A 240 7.41 -17.69 27.54
N GLY A 241 7.36 -17.31 26.26
CA GLY A 241 6.15 -16.81 25.61
C GLY A 241 5.59 -15.58 26.32
N LYS A 242 6.45 -14.65 26.75
CA LYS A 242 6.02 -13.46 27.52
C LYS A 242 6.89 -12.24 27.27
N TRP A 243 6.25 -11.07 27.31
CA TRP A 243 6.90 -9.76 27.38
C TRP A 243 7.23 -9.36 28.83
N THR A 244 8.43 -8.84 29.03
CA THR A 244 8.89 -8.26 30.30
C THR A 244 9.29 -6.81 30.09
N LYS A 245 8.86 -5.92 31.00
CA LYS A 245 9.30 -4.53 31.00
C LYS A 245 10.77 -4.45 31.41
N SER A 246 11.52 -3.65 30.68
CA SER A 246 12.93 -3.36 30.93
C SER A 246 13.12 -1.86 31.22
N HIS A 247 14.38 -1.43 31.37
CA HIS A 247 14.74 -0.06 31.64
C HIS A 247 14.24 0.86 30.53
N PRO A 248 13.54 1.96 30.86
CA PRO A 248 13.07 2.90 29.85
C PRO A 248 14.25 3.57 29.15
N MET A 249 14.01 4.01 27.92
CA MET A 249 14.93 4.88 27.21
C MET A 249 15.13 6.20 27.97
N LEU A 250 16.33 6.77 27.89
CA LEU A 250 16.66 8.04 28.52
C LEU A 250 15.80 9.20 28.00
N GLU A 251 15.40 9.12 26.73
CA GLU A 251 14.49 10.05 26.07
C GLU A 251 13.37 9.29 25.35
N LYS A 252 12.22 9.93 25.15
CA LYS A 252 11.11 9.37 24.37
C LYS A 252 11.44 9.45 22.88
N VAL A 253 11.26 8.36 22.14
CA VAL A 253 11.63 8.30 20.72
C VAL A 253 10.47 7.72 19.91
N HIS A 254 10.14 8.39 18.80
CA HIS A 254 9.29 7.87 17.74
C HIS A 254 10.13 7.76 16.48
N THR A 255 10.15 6.58 15.83
CA THR A 255 11.00 6.35 14.66
C THR A 255 10.21 6.68 13.40
N PHE A 256 10.12 7.98 13.04
CA PHE A 256 10.03 8.41 11.65
C PHE A 256 10.78 9.72 11.45
N SER A 257 11.82 9.67 10.63
CA SER A 257 12.34 10.82 9.90
C SER A 257 11.30 11.21 8.85
N THR A 258 10.62 12.35 9.02
CA THR A 258 10.70 13.49 8.09
C THR A 258 9.84 14.67 8.53
N CYS A 259 10.43 15.85 8.34
CA CYS A 259 9.82 17.15 8.04
C CYS A 259 8.97 17.81 9.14
N HIS A 260 9.66 18.58 9.98
CA HIS A 260 9.04 19.72 10.68
C HIS A 260 8.81 20.90 9.70
N PRO A 261 7.90 21.82 10.06
CA PRO A 261 6.81 22.33 9.23
C PRO A 261 7.19 23.37 8.16
#